data_AF-A0A7R9DHU4-F1
#
_entry.id   AF-A0A7R9DHU4-F1
#
_cell.length_a   1.000
_cell.length_b   1.000
_cell.length_c   1.000
_cell.angle_alpha   90.00
_cell.angle_beta   90.00
_cell.angle_gamma   90.00
#
_symmetry.space_group_name_H-M   'P 1'
#
loop_
_entity.id
_entity.type
_entity.pdbx_description
1 polymer ?
#
loop_
_entity_poly.entity_id
_entity_poly.type
_entity_poly.pdbx_seq_one_letter_code
_entity_poly.pdbx_strand_id
1 'polypeptide(L)'
;TECVIVANDATVKGGSYYPITVRKHLRAQEIGLQNNLPCIYLVDSGGANLPHQADVFPDRDHFGRIFYNQANMSALGIAQIAVVLGSCTAGGAYVPAMADQSVIVGKQGTIFLAGPPLVRAATGEEVTAEELGGADLHCSTSGVTDHYAVDDNHALYLSRRVVKDLNKHKDPRVTISNVDPPLHSLHDLYGIVGGNIKRSYDVREVIARIVDGSRFDEFKTQYGDTLVTGFARLYGYPVGIIGNNGVLFAESALKGTHFIQLCCQRKIPLIFLQNITGFMVGRDAEAGGIAKHGAKMVNAVACANVPKLTLIIGGSYGAGNYGMCGRAYRYDNRYHR
;
A
#
# COMPACT_ATOMS: atom_id res chain seq x y z
N THR A 1 -3.56 -5.29 -16.87
CA THR A 1 -3.03 -5.59 -15.53
C THR A 1 -3.43 -4.49 -14.57
N GLU A 2 -3.42 -4.76 -13.27
CA GLU A 2 -3.51 -3.74 -12.21
C GLU A 2 -2.15 -3.04 -12.06
N CYS A 3 -2.15 -1.73 -11.78
CA CYS A 3 -0.95 -0.91 -11.63
C CYS A 3 -1.06 0.01 -10.40
N VAL A 4 0.09 0.38 -9.84
CA VAL A 4 0.20 1.53 -8.94
C VAL A 4 0.47 2.77 -9.78
N ILE A 5 -0.28 3.84 -9.56
CA ILE A 5 -0.07 5.14 -10.21
C ILE A 5 0.31 6.16 -9.13
N VAL A 6 1.43 6.86 -9.34
CA VAL A 6 1.88 7.95 -8.50
C VAL A 6 1.98 9.20 -9.37
N ALA A 7 1.15 10.20 -9.07
CA ALA A 7 1.12 11.46 -9.80
C ALA A 7 1.47 12.61 -8.88
N ASN A 8 2.42 13.44 -9.31
CA ASN A 8 2.64 14.72 -8.67
C ASN A 8 1.50 15.68 -9.04
N ASP A 9 1.17 16.58 -8.12
CA ASP A 9 0.21 17.66 -8.36
C ASP A 9 0.97 18.98 -8.40
N ALA A 10 1.30 19.44 -9.61
CA ALA A 10 2.05 20.68 -9.81
C ALA A 10 1.31 21.92 -9.30
N THR A 11 -0.02 21.87 -9.14
CA THR A 11 -0.80 23.00 -8.60
C THR A 11 -0.58 23.19 -7.10
N VAL A 12 -0.17 22.13 -6.39
CA VAL A 12 0.14 22.16 -4.96
C VAL A 12 1.62 22.49 -4.77
N LYS A 13 1.92 23.78 -4.61
CA LYS A 13 3.29 24.27 -4.34
C LYS A 13 4.31 23.78 -5.40
N GLY A 14 3.92 23.78 -6.67
CA GLY A 14 4.78 23.34 -7.78
C GLY A 14 5.09 21.85 -7.76
N GLY A 15 4.26 21.03 -7.10
CA GLY A 15 4.49 19.59 -6.96
C GLY A 15 5.63 19.22 -6.01
N SER A 16 6.11 20.17 -5.21
CA SER A 16 7.29 19.97 -4.35
C SER A 16 7.10 18.88 -3.29
N TYR A 17 8.18 18.16 -3.01
CA TYR A 17 8.19 17.08 -2.03
C TYR A 17 8.35 17.59 -0.60
N TYR A 18 7.25 17.55 0.14
CA TYR A 18 7.22 17.67 1.60
C TYR A 18 7.53 16.30 2.24
N PRO A 19 7.87 16.24 3.55
CA PRO A 19 8.11 14.97 4.24
C PRO A 19 6.97 13.95 4.05
N ILE A 20 5.72 14.42 4.10
CA ILE A 20 4.55 13.56 3.85
C ILE A 20 4.43 13.10 2.39
N THR A 21 4.86 13.91 1.43
CA THR A 21 4.88 13.55 0.00
C THR A 21 5.83 12.38 -0.22
N VAL A 22 7.03 12.43 0.37
CA VAL A 22 8.01 11.32 0.33
C VAL A 22 7.40 10.06 0.95
N ARG A 23 6.86 10.16 2.17
CA ARG A 23 6.23 9.02 2.85
C ARG A 23 5.07 8.42 2.03
N LYS A 24 4.27 9.24 1.35
CA LYS A 24 3.16 8.78 0.49
C LYS A 24 3.69 8.08 -0.76
N HIS A 25 4.71 8.63 -1.43
CA HIS A 25 5.35 8.01 -2.59
C HIS A 25 5.94 6.64 -2.21
N LEU A 26 6.73 6.57 -1.14
CA LEU A 26 7.33 5.32 -0.67
C LEU A 26 6.29 4.28 -0.28
N ARG A 27 5.17 4.69 0.32
CA ARG A 27 4.07 3.78 0.63
C ARG A 27 3.41 3.22 -0.64
N ALA A 28 3.31 3.98 -1.72
CA ALA A 28 2.79 3.49 -2.98
C ALA A 28 3.72 2.42 -3.58
N GLN A 29 5.02 2.66 -3.60
CA GLN A 29 6.02 1.67 -4.04
C GLN A 29 6.01 0.41 -3.18
N GLU A 30 5.89 0.55 -1.85
CA GLU A 30 5.79 -0.59 -0.95
C GLU A 30 4.57 -1.47 -1.28
N ILE A 31 3.42 -0.87 -1.58
CA ILE A 31 2.23 -1.61 -2.04
C ILE A 31 2.51 -2.30 -3.39
N GLY A 32 3.16 -1.59 -4.32
CA GLY A 32 3.54 -2.14 -5.62
C GLY A 32 4.45 -3.36 -5.48
N LEU A 33 5.46 -3.27 -4.61
CA LEU A 33 6.38 -4.36 -4.30
C LEU A 33 5.67 -5.55 -3.65
N GLN A 34 4.87 -5.31 -2.60
CA GLN A 34 4.17 -6.37 -1.85
C GLN A 34 3.17 -7.14 -2.73
N ASN A 35 2.55 -6.48 -3.71
CA ASN A 35 1.49 -7.06 -4.55
C ASN A 35 1.92 -7.33 -5.99
N ASN A 36 3.22 -7.21 -6.30
CA ASN A 36 3.76 -7.39 -7.65
C ASN A 36 3.01 -6.55 -8.70
N LEU A 37 2.81 -5.25 -8.43
CA LEU A 37 2.10 -4.33 -9.33
C LEU A 37 3.11 -3.44 -10.07
N PRO A 38 3.04 -3.35 -11.41
CA PRO A 38 3.78 -2.34 -12.17
C PRO A 38 3.51 -0.92 -11.63
N CYS A 39 4.54 -0.08 -11.67
CA CYS A 39 4.47 1.30 -11.20
C CYS A 39 4.49 2.27 -12.39
N ILE A 40 3.57 3.23 -12.38
CA ILE A 40 3.53 4.34 -13.34
C ILE A 40 3.69 5.64 -12.56
N TYR A 41 4.74 6.40 -12.88
CA TYR A 41 5.06 7.68 -12.28
C TYR A 41 4.69 8.80 -13.25
N LEU A 42 3.66 9.59 -12.94
CA LEU A 42 3.32 10.82 -13.66
C LEU A 42 4.08 11.96 -12.99
N VAL A 43 5.22 12.31 -13.58
CA VAL A 43 6.24 13.18 -12.98
C VAL A 43 6.00 14.63 -13.41
N ASP A 44 5.74 15.47 -12.42
CA ASP A 44 5.64 16.92 -12.58
C ASP A 44 5.90 17.62 -11.24
N SER A 45 7.18 17.82 -10.92
CA SER A 45 7.61 18.27 -9.59
C SER A 45 8.83 19.19 -9.68
N GLY A 46 8.69 20.39 -9.12
CA GLY A 46 9.75 21.39 -8.99
C GLY A 46 10.86 21.06 -7.99
N GLY A 47 10.81 19.90 -7.30
CA GLY A 47 11.89 19.40 -6.44
C GLY A 47 11.51 19.23 -4.97
N ALA A 48 12.49 19.24 -4.08
CA ALA A 48 12.28 19.07 -2.65
C ALA A 48 11.85 20.38 -1.95
N ASN A 49 11.06 20.27 -0.88
CA ASN A 49 10.76 21.40 -0.02
C ASN A 49 11.98 21.77 0.84
N LEU A 50 12.80 22.71 0.36
CA LEU A 50 14.08 23.07 0.97
C LEU A 50 14.02 23.47 2.46
N PRO A 51 13.00 24.22 2.94
CA PRO A 51 12.89 24.54 4.37
C PRO A 51 12.80 23.31 5.29
N HIS A 52 12.30 22.18 4.78
CA HIS A 52 12.19 20.91 5.51
C HIS A 52 13.13 19.82 4.96
N GLN A 53 14.23 20.20 4.30
CA GLN A 53 15.12 19.25 3.62
C GLN A 53 15.63 18.13 4.53
N ALA A 54 15.84 18.40 5.83
CA ALA A 54 16.34 17.42 6.80
C ALA A 54 15.36 16.25 7.00
N ASP A 55 14.06 16.49 6.80
CA ASP A 55 12.99 15.49 6.89
C ASP A 55 12.58 14.94 5.51
N VAL A 56 13.31 15.32 4.45
CA VAL A 56 13.04 14.93 3.06
C VAL A 56 14.20 14.17 2.45
N PHE A 57 15.45 14.44 2.84
CA PHE A 57 16.64 13.99 2.11
C PHE A 57 17.47 12.87 2.79
N PRO A 58 17.92 12.99 4.05
CA PRO A 58 19.07 12.21 4.52
C PRO A 58 18.80 10.78 5.01
N ASP A 59 17.62 10.47 5.55
CA ASP A 59 17.37 9.21 6.26
C ASP A 59 16.98 8.05 5.33
N ARG A 60 16.99 6.82 5.86
CA ARG A 60 16.67 5.58 5.12
C ARG A 60 15.33 5.66 4.38
N ASP A 61 14.32 6.26 4.99
CA ASP A 61 12.96 6.34 4.43
C ASP A 61 12.66 7.74 3.84
N HIS A 62 13.70 8.43 3.38
CA HIS A 62 13.64 9.73 2.70
C HIS A 62 13.75 9.60 1.17
N PHE A 63 13.91 10.72 0.46
CA PHE A 63 13.74 10.83 -1.00
C PHE A 63 14.56 9.81 -1.80
N GLY A 64 15.81 9.55 -1.39
CA GLY A 64 16.68 8.56 -2.06
C GLY A 64 16.13 7.13 -2.04
N ARG A 65 15.22 6.79 -1.12
CA ARG A 65 14.59 5.48 -1.04
C ARG A 65 13.69 5.19 -2.23
N ILE A 66 13.19 6.22 -2.93
CA ILE A 66 12.39 6.08 -4.14
C ILE A 66 13.19 5.33 -5.21
N PHE A 67 14.45 5.71 -5.41
CA PHE A 67 15.34 5.14 -6.42
C PHE A 67 15.80 3.74 -6.05
N TYR A 68 16.14 3.53 -4.77
CA TYR A 68 16.44 2.20 -4.25
C TYR A 68 15.27 1.24 -4.52
N ASN A 69 14.03 1.66 -4.25
CA ASN A 69 12.86 0.84 -4.48
C ASN A 69 12.65 0.58 -5.99
N GLN A 70 12.76 1.60 -6.84
CA GLN A 70 12.63 1.44 -8.31
C GLN A 70 13.61 0.38 -8.84
N ALA A 71 14.89 0.50 -8.53
CA ALA A 71 15.92 -0.44 -8.99
C ALA A 71 15.64 -1.88 -8.52
N ASN A 72 15.31 -2.06 -7.23
CA ASN A 72 15.02 -3.40 -6.70
C ASN A 72 13.70 -3.98 -7.24
N MET A 73 12.68 -3.13 -7.48
CA MET A 73 11.41 -3.56 -8.08
C MET A 73 11.61 -3.99 -9.54
N SER A 74 12.37 -3.21 -10.33
CA SER A 74 12.76 -3.58 -11.70
C SER A 74 13.53 -4.90 -11.73
N ALA A 75 14.52 -5.08 -10.84
CA ALA A 75 15.27 -6.35 -10.72
C ALA A 75 14.39 -7.57 -10.36
N LEU A 76 13.25 -7.35 -9.71
CA LEU A 76 12.23 -8.37 -9.43
C LEU A 76 11.22 -8.55 -10.58
N GLY A 77 11.45 -7.95 -11.74
CA GLY A 77 10.55 -7.99 -12.89
C GLY A 77 9.25 -7.20 -12.68
N ILE A 78 9.24 -6.23 -11.75
CA ILE A 78 8.12 -5.32 -11.56
C ILE A 78 8.39 -4.07 -12.40
N ALA A 79 7.68 -3.92 -13.51
CA ALA A 79 7.92 -2.82 -14.44
C ALA A 79 7.80 -1.44 -13.79
N GLN A 80 8.79 -0.59 -14.04
CA GLN A 80 8.87 0.81 -13.64
C GLN A 80 8.70 1.69 -14.88
N ILE A 81 7.65 2.50 -14.93
CA ILE A 81 7.31 3.34 -16.08
C ILE A 81 7.24 4.80 -15.61
N ALA A 82 7.94 5.70 -16.28
CA ALA A 82 7.86 7.13 -15.99
C ALA A 82 7.24 7.91 -17.17
N VAL A 83 6.46 8.92 -16.83
CA VAL A 83 5.80 9.84 -17.77
C VAL A 83 6.09 11.25 -17.29
N VAL A 84 7.03 11.93 -17.93
CA VAL A 84 7.46 13.29 -17.58
C VAL A 84 6.54 14.29 -18.28
N LEU A 85 5.64 14.86 -17.48
CA LEU A 85 4.62 15.81 -17.91
C LEU A 85 5.02 17.27 -17.61
N GLY A 86 6.12 17.49 -16.90
CA GLY A 86 6.57 18.84 -16.59
C GLY A 86 7.98 18.84 -16.01
N SER A 87 8.18 19.60 -14.94
CA SER A 87 9.52 19.75 -14.38
C SER A 87 10.01 18.49 -13.66
N CYS A 88 11.27 18.12 -13.88
CA CYS A 88 11.92 17.01 -13.22
C CYS A 88 13.39 17.36 -12.90
N THR A 89 13.60 18.01 -11.74
CA THR A 89 14.90 18.58 -11.37
C THR A 89 15.63 17.81 -10.27
N ALA A 90 16.96 17.90 -10.28
CA ALA A 90 17.87 17.38 -9.27
C ALA A 90 17.66 15.90 -8.98
N GLY A 91 17.47 15.51 -7.72
CA GLY A 91 17.20 14.12 -7.38
C GLY A 91 15.99 13.55 -8.11
N GLY A 92 14.98 14.37 -8.43
CA GLY A 92 13.78 13.94 -9.15
C GLY A 92 14.08 13.36 -10.53
N ALA A 93 15.17 13.82 -11.18
CA ALA A 93 15.60 13.35 -12.49
C ALA A 93 15.90 11.85 -12.55
N TYR A 94 16.19 11.23 -11.40
CA TYR A 94 16.38 9.77 -11.35
C TYR A 94 15.07 8.99 -11.50
N VAL A 95 13.89 9.58 -11.28
CA VAL A 95 12.61 8.88 -11.49
C VAL A 95 12.46 8.41 -12.95
N PRO A 96 12.61 9.28 -13.97
CA PRO A 96 12.62 8.83 -15.36
C PRO A 96 13.93 8.12 -15.75
N ALA A 97 15.09 8.57 -15.28
CA ALA A 97 16.36 7.97 -15.69
C ALA A 97 16.57 6.53 -15.19
N MET A 98 15.85 6.10 -14.14
CA MET A 98 15.92 4.73 -13.60
C MET A 98 14.66 3.89 -13.90
N ALA A 99 13.68 4.45 -14.62
CA ALA A 99 12.55 3.67 -15.09
C ALA A 99 12.97 2.71 -16.21
N ASP A 100 12.26 1.60 -16.38
CA ASP A 100 12.51 0.65 -17.46
C ASP A 100 12.13 1.26 -18.82
N GLN A 101 11.10 2.11 -18.83
CA GLN A 101 10.72 2.94 -19.97
C GLN A 101 10.19 4.30 -19.51
N SER A 102 10.58 5.34 -20.23
CA SER A 102 10.28 6.74 -19.97
C SER A 102 9.65 7.43 -21.16
N VAL A 103 8.55 8.13 -20.91
CA VAL A 103 7.84 8.99 -21.86
C VAL A 103 8.04 10.45 -21.45
N ILE A 104 8.24 11.37 -22.40
CA ILE A 104 8.37 12.81 -22.12
C ILE A 104 7.53 13.62 -23.11
N VAL A 105 6.90 14.70 -22.63
CA VAL A 105 6.11 15.62 -23.46
C VAL A 105 7.01 16.70 -24.06
N GLY A 106 6.95 16.86 -25.38
CA GLY A 106 7.68 17.89 -26.14
C GLY A 106 7.36 19.31 -25.69
N LYS A 107 8.39 20.16 -25.57
CA LYS A 107 8.26 21.58 -25.19
C LYS A 107 7.55 21.83 -23.85
N GLN A 108 7.59 20.84 -22.95
CA GLN A 108 6.89 20.88 -21.67
C GLN A 108 7.65 20.09 -20.60
N GLY A 109 7.94 18.81 -20.88
CA GLY A 109 8.72 17.96 -20.00
C GLY A 109 10.19 18.36 -20.00
N THR A 110 10.79 18.48 -18.82
CA THR A 110 12.21 18.81 -18.66
C THR A 110 12.87 17.94 -17.59
N ILE A 111 14.07 17.44 -17.85
CA ILE A 111 14.84 16.58 -16.93
C ILE A 111 16.26 17.13 -16.79
N PHE A 112 16.74 17.35 -15.57
CA PHE A 112 18.13 17.75 -15.33
C PHE A 112 18.55 17.55 -13.88
N LEU A 113 19.83 17.20 -13.66
CA LEU A 113 20.40 17.12 -12.30
C LEU A 113 20.64 18.50 -11.67
N ALA A 114 20.87 19.51 -12.50
CA ALA A 114 21.03 20.89 -12.09
C ALA A 114 20.23 21.75 -13.06
N GLY A 115 19.20 22.45 -12.57
CA GLY A 115 18.42 23.34 -13.43
C GLY A 115 19.17 24.60 -13.84
N PRO A 116 18.63 25.38 -14.79
CA PRO A 116 19.29 26.58 -15.31
C PRO A 116 19.81 27.56 -14.25
N PRO A 117 19.11 27.83 -13.13
CA PRO A 117 19.64 28.71 -12.09
C PRO A 117 20.94 28.19 -11.46
N LEU A 118 21.06 26.86 -11.30
CA LEU A 118 22.25 26.25 -10.70
C LEU A 118 23.41 26.15 -11.70
N VAL A 119 23.12 25.88 -12.97
CA VAL A 119 24.13 25.91 -14.05
C VAL A 119 24.74 27.30 -14.15
N ARG A 120 23.90 28.34 -14.26
CA ARG A 120 24.37 29.74 -14.31
C ARG A 120 25.22 30.12 -13.08
N ALA A 121 24.78 29.72 -11.88
CA ALA A 121 25.53 30.00 -10.66
C ALA A 121 26.89 29.29 -10.59
N ALA A 122 27.01 28.10 -11.18
CA ALA A 122 28.23 27.30 -11.12
C ALA A 122 29.21 27.60 -12.27
N THR A 123 28.73 27.88 -13.49
CA THR A 123 29.58 27.99 -14.69
C THR A 123 29.49 29.35 -15.38
N GLY A 124 28.47 30.17 -15.07
CA GLY A 124 28.17 31.40 -15.80
C GLY A 124 27.42 31.19 -17.12
N GLU A 125 27.13 29.95 -17.50
CA GLU A 125 26.40 29.62 -18.72
C GLU A 125 24.91 30.00 -18.60
N GLU A 126 24.38 30.69 -19.61
CA GLU A 126 22.96 30.99 -19.74
C GLU A 126 22.33 30.04 -20.76
N VAL A 127 21.44 29.17 -20.27
CA VAL A 127 20.75 28.15 -21.06
C VAL A 127 19.30 28.06 -20.59
N THR A 128 18.36 27.82 -21.51
CA THR A 128 16.95 27.62 -21.14
C THR A 128 16.70 26.21 -20.62
N ALA A 129 15.57 25.98 -19.94
CA ALA A 129 15.22 24.64 -19.46
C ALA A 129 15.02 23.62 -20.60
N GLU A 130 14.47 24.07 -21.74
CA GLU A 130 14.25 23.22 -22.92
C GLU A 130 15.59 22.84 -23.59
N GLU A 131 16.52 23.79 -23.72
CA GLU A 131 17.84 23.52 -24.28
C GLU A 131 18.69 22.62 -23.38
N LEU A 132 18.56 22.79 -22.06
CA LEU A 132 19.34 22.04 -21.07
C LEU A 132 18.85 20.59 -20.89
N GLY A 133 17.54 20.36 -21.01
CA GLY A 133 16.93 19.10 -20.58
C GLY A 133 15.55 18.83 -21.16
N GLY A 134 15.21 19.41 -22.31
CA GLY A 134 13.93 19.21 -22.98
C GLY A 134 13.76 17.82 -23.60
N ALA A 135 12.55 17.56 -24.09
CA ALA A 135 12.20 16.28 -24.71
C ALA A 135 13.05 15.96 -25.94
N ASP A 136 13.33 16.96 -26.78
CA ASP A 136 14.13 16.77 -28.00
C ASP A 136 15.53 16.27 -27.62
N LEU A 137 16.19 16.91 -26.65
CA LEU A 137 17.51 16.49 -26.17
C LEU A 137 17.51 15.05 -25.62
N HIS A 138 16.50 14.69 -24.82
CA HIS A 138 16.47 13.39 -24.15
C HIS A 138 16.03 12.24 -25.05
N CYS A 139 15.17 12.48 -26.04
CA CYS A 139 14.77 11.46 -27.01
C CYS A 139 15.73 11.32 -28.20
N SER A 140 16.37 12.39 -28.67
CA SER A 140 17.22 12.32 -29.88
C SER A 140 18.71 12.18 -29.62
N THR A 141 19.20 12.63 -28.45
CA THR A 141 20.64 12.81 -28.24
C THR A 141 21.16 12.00 -27.06
N SER A 142 20.63 12.23 -25.85
CA SER A 142 21.16 11.58 -24.64
C SER A 142 20.58 10.20 -24.37
N GLY A 143 19.36 9.91 -24.84
CA GLY A 143 18.68 8.63 -24.62
C GLY A 143 18.18 8.44 -23.19
N VAL A 144 17.99 9.51 -22.41
CA VAL A 144 17.41 9.44 -21.05
C VAL A 144 15.92 9.07 -21.10
N THR A 145 15.23 9.37 -22.21
CA THR A 145 13.81 9.07 -22.41
C THR A 145 13.58 8.34 -23.72
N ASP A 146 12.71 7.34 -23.71
CA ASP A 146 12.52 6.41 -24.82
C ASP A 146 11.43 6.83 -25.80
N HIS A 147 10.42 7.56 -25.32
CA HIS A 147 9.23 7.91 -26.11
C HIS A 147 8.93 9.41 -26.07
N TYR A 148 8.79 9.99 -27.26
CA TYR A 148 8.42 11.40 -27.45
C TYR A 148 6.90 11.56 -27.58
N ALA A 149 6.29 12.31 -26.67
CA ALA A 149 4.88 12.67 -26.71
C ALA A 149 4.70 14.13 -27.18
N VAL A 150 3.56 14.43 -27.83
CA VAL A 150 3.28 15.80 -28.33
C VAL A 150 2.41 16.61 -27.37
N ASP A 151 1.73 15.92 -26.46
CA ASP A 151 0.92 16.48 -25.37
C ASP A 151 0.70 15.39 -24.29
N ASP A 152 0.04 15.76 -23.19
CA ASP A 152 -0.26 14.86 -22.08
C ASP A 152 -1.13 13.66 -22.50
N ASN A 153 -2.11 13.87 -23.38
CA ASN A 153 -3.00 12.78 -23.83
C ASN A 153 -2.21 11.74 -24.62
N HIS A 154 -1.29 12.18 -25.48
CA HIS A 154 -0.38 11.31 -26.20
C HIS A 154 0.56 10.58 -25.24
N ALA A 155 1.08 11.25 -24.22
CA ALA A 155 1.94 10.62 -23.21
C ALA A 155 1.20 9.51 -22.44
N LEU A 156 -0.05 9.76 -22.04
CA LEU A 156 -0.91 8.77 -21.41
C LEU A 156 -1.26 7.61 -22.35
N TYR A 157 -1.48 7.88 -23.64
CA TYR A 157 -1.65 6.83 -24.65
C TYR A 157 -0.41 5.94 -24.76
N LEU A 158 0.79 6.53 -24.85
CA LEU A 158 2.05 5.80 -24.92
C LEU A 158 2.29 4.95 -23.68
N SER A 159 2.08 5.49 -22.48
CA SER A 159 2.21 4.71 -21.23
C SER A 159 1.25 3.51 -21.19
N ARG A 160 0.02 3.64 -21.72
CA ARG A 160 -0.91 2.51 -21.86
C ARG A 160 -0.39 1.45 -22.83
N ARG A 161 0.31 1.84 -23.90
CA ARG A 161 0.98 0.89 -24.80
C ARG A 161 2.09 0.12 -24.08
N VAL A 162 2.94 0.82 -23.32
CA VAL A 162 3.98 0.16 -22.51
C VAL A 162 3.36 -0.88 -21.57
N VAL A 163 2.28 -0.52 -20.87
CA VAL A 163 1.56 -1.43 -19.96
C VAL A 163 0.96 -2.65 -20.69
N LYS A 164 0.45 -2.45 -21.91
CA LYS A 164 -0.10 -3.53 -22.75
C LYS A 164 0.97 -4.58 -23.09
N ASP A 165 2.21 -4.13 -23.31
CA ASP A 165 3.30 -4.97 -23.81
C ASP A 165 4.12 -5.64 -22.67
N LEU A 166 3.73 -5.46 -21.40
CA LEU A 166 4.43 -6.05 -20.24
C LEU A 166 4.39 -7.58 -20.15
N ASN A 167 3.58 -8.25 -20.98
CA ASN A 167 3.40 -9.72 -20.94
C ASN A 167 3.12 -10.27 -19.53
N LYS A 168 2.30 -9.56 -18.75
CA LYS A 168 2.04 -9.88 -17.33
C LYS A 168 0.78 -10.71 -17.15
N HIS A 169 0.92 -11.88 -16.53
CA HIS A 169 -0.19 -12.74 -16.12
C HIS A 169 -0.41 -12.67 -14.59
N LYS A 170 -1.68 -12.57 -14.16
CA LYS A 170 -2.05 -12.59 -12.74
C LYS A 170 -2.40 -14.02 -12.32
N ASP A 171 -1.74 -14.52 -11.29
CA ASP A 171 -2.13 -15.76 -10.61
C ASP A 171 -2.76 -15.41 -9.26
N PRO A 172 -4.08 -15.64 -9.07
CA PRO A 172 -4.74 -15.36 -7.79
C PRO A 172 -4.29 -16.30 -6.66
N ARG A 173 -3.64 -17.44 -6.96
CA ARG A 173 -3.17 -18.46 -5.99
C ARG A 173 -4.25 -19.03 -5.05
N VAL A 174 -5.52 -18.73 -5.30
CA VAL A 174 -6.69 -19.19 -4.56
C VAL A 174 -7.83 -19.50 -5.51
N THR A 175 -8.79 -20.32 -5.09
CA THR A 175 -10.01 -20.56 -5.85
C THR A 175 -10.87 -19.30 -5.86
N ILE A 176 -11.45 -18.95 -7.01
CA ILE A 176 -12.42 -17.86 -7.14
C ILE A 176 -13.77 -18.48 -7.52
N SER A 177 -14.81 -18.16 -6.77
CA SER A 177 -16.18 -18.60 -7.06
C SER A 177 -16.99 -17.47 -7.68
N ASN A 178 -18.20 -17.78 -8.15
CA ASN A 178 -19.18 -16.75 -8.49
C ASN A 178 -19.45 -15.87 -7.26
N VAL A 179 -19.65 -14.59 -7.51
CA VAL A 179 -20.01 -13.60 -6.49
C VAL A 179 -21.50 -13.72 -6.22
N ASP A 180 -21.84 -13.81 -4.95
CA ASP A 180 -23.21 -13.84 -4.47
C ASP A 180 -23.39 -12.65 -3.50
N PRO A 181 -24.21 -11.64 -3.84
CA PRO A 181 -24.36 -10.46 -2.99
C PRO A 181 -24.77 -10.81 -1.54
N PRO A 182 -24.35 -10.03 -0.53
CA PRO A 182 -24.84 -10.21 0.84
C PRO A 182 -26.38 -10.12 0.90
N LEU A 183 -27.01 -10.90 1.80
CA LEU A 183 -28.47 -10.93 1.98
C LEU A 183 -29.01 -9.68 2.68
N HIS A 184 -28.13 -8.92 3.32
CA HIS A 184 -28.48 -7.74 4.10
C HIS A 184 -27.92 -6.46 3.48
N SER A 185 -28.63 -5.34 3.65
CA SER A 185 -28.20 -4.06 3.12
C SER A 185 -26.94 -3.56 3.82
N LEU A 186 -25.98 -3.06 3.04
CA LEU A 186 -24.79 -2.37 3.56
C LEU A 186 -25.15 -1.11 4.36
N HIS A 187 -26.30 -0.48 4.10
CA HIS A 187 -26.73 0.74 4.80
C HIS A 187 -27.01 0.51 6.28
N ASP A 188 -27.39 -0.71 6.66
CA ASP A 188 -27.64 -1.08 8.06
C ASP A 188 -26.38 -0.91 8.94
N LEU A 189 -25.18 -0.96 8.34
CA LEU A 189 -23.91 -0.79 9.05
C LEU A 189 -23.84 0.56 9.78
N TYR A 190 -24.49 1.60 9.24
CA TYR A 190 -24.58 2.90 9.90
C TYR A 190 -25.32 2.84 11.24
N GLY A 191 -26.33 1.97 11.36
CA GLY A 191 -27.09 1.76 12.60
C GLY A 191 -26.43 0.77 13.57
N ILE A 192 -25.71 -0.23 13.03
CA ILE A 192 -25.03 -1.28 13.80
C ILE A 192 -23.78 -0.73 14.48
N VAL A 193 -22.85 -0.18 13.70
CA VAL A 193 -21.60 0.37 14.22
C VAL A 193 -21.85 1.74 14.87
N GLY A 194 -22.62 2.59 14.19
CA GLY A 194 -22.96 3.93 14.67
C GLY A 194 -21.74 4.84 14.86
N GLY A 195 -21.97 5.99 15.50
CA GLY A 195 -20.91 6.95 15.85
C GLY A 195 -20.38 6.83 17.29
N ASN A 196 -21.01 6.01 18.13
CA ASN A 196 -20.65 5.89 19.54
C ASN A 196 -19.73 4.67 19.77
N ILE A 197 -18.43 4.93 19.84
CA ILE A 197 -17.39 3.91 20.04
C ILE A 197 -17.50 3.13 21.36
N LYS A 198 -18.31 3.59 22.33
CA LYS A 198 -18.54 2.89 23.61
C LYS A 198 -19.66 1.86 23.53
N ARG A 199 -20.49 1.91 22.49
CA ARG A 199 -21.61 0.97 22.31
C ARG A 199 -21.06 -0.36 21.82
N SER A 200 -21.36 -1.44 22.54
CA SER A 200 -21.12 -2.79 22.05
C SER A 200 -22.13 -3.17 20.98
N TYR A 201 -21.68 -3.95 20.02
CA TYR A 201 -22.51 -4.57 18.98
C TYR A 201 -21.92 -5.94 18.63
N ASP A 202 -22.73 -6.82 18.07
CA ASP A 202 -22.23 -8.12 17.59
C ASP A 202 -21.51 -7.93 16.26
N VAL A 203 -20.22 -8.24 16.21
CA VAL A 203 -19.42 -8.13 14.98
C VAL A 203 -19.93 -9.04 13.86
N ARG A 204 -20.69 -10.10 14.18
CA ARG A 204 -21.34 -10.96 13.18
C ARG A 204 -22.31 -10.19 12.30
N GLU A 205 -22.98 -9.17 12.83
CA GLU A 205 -23.87 -8.30 12.04
C GLU A 205 -23.11 -7.51 10.97
N VAL A 206 -21.85 -7.16 11.24
CA VAL A 206 -20.96 -6.54 10.24
C VAL A 206 -20.54 -7.57 9.21
N ILE A 207 -20.11 -8.76 9.66
CA ILE A 207 -19.67 -9.86 8.78
C ILE A 207 -20.77 -10.26 7.79
N ALA A 208 -22.00 -10.45 8.27
CA ALA A 208 -23.15 -10.84 7.46
C ALA A 208 -23.47 -9.86 6.32
N ARG A 209 -23.04 -8.59 6.43
CA ARG A 209 -23.28 -7.55 5.42
C ARG A 209 -22.16 -7.38 4.42
N ILE A 210 -20.99 -7.96 4.67
CA ILE A 210 -19.83 -7.81 3.79
C ILE A 210 -19.50 -9.09 3.03
N VAL A 211 -19.81 -10.27 3.57
CA VAL A 211 -19.44 -11.55 2.95
C VAL A 211 -20.51 -12.03 1.97
N ASP A 212 -20.06 -12.80 0.97
CA ASP A 212 -20.89 -13.28 -0.11
C ASP A 212 -22.04 -14.16 0.41
N GLY A 213 -23.28 -13.82 0.03
CA GLY A 213 -24.50 -14.48 0.47
C GLY A 213 -24.70 -14.51 1.98
N SER A 214 -24.02 -13.62 2.73
CA SER A 214 -24.04 -13.58 4.21
C SER A 214 -23.62 -14.90 4.88
N ARG A 215 -22.88 -15.76 4.17
CA ARG A 215 -22.43 -17.06 4.69
C ARG A 215 -21.12 -16.92 5.45
N PHE A 216 -21.11 -17.41 6.69
CA PHE A 216 -19.96 -17.38 7.57
C PHE A 216 -19.86 -18.67 8.39
N ASP A 217 -18.81 -19.45 8.14
CA ASP A 217 -18.53 -20.70 8.84
C ASP A 217 -17.66 -20.40 10.07
N GLU A 218 -18.31 -20.18 11.21
CA GLU A 218 -17.63 -19.76 12.44
C GLU A 218 -16.78 -20.90 13.05
N PHE A 219 -15.52 -20.58 13.34
CA PHE A 219 -14.57 -21.45 14.02
C PHE A 219 -14.60 -21.21 15.53
N LYS A 220 -14.66 -22.28 16.32
CA LYS A 220 -14.70 -22.23 17.79
C LYS A 220 -15.78 -21.27 18.34
N THR A 221 -17.02 -21.41 17.85
CA THR A 221 -18.17 -20.57 18.24
C THR A 221 -18.39 -20.49 19.75
N GLN A 222 -18.16 -21.58 20.48
CA GLN A 222 -18.39 -21.69 21.93
C GLN A 222 -17.12 -21.49 22.79
N TYR A 223 -16.04 -20.92 22.25
CA TYR A 223 -14.79 -20.69 22.99
C TYR A 223 -14.18 -19.33 22.63
N GLY A 224 -13.82 -18.52 23.63
CA GLY A 224 -13.25 -17.17 23.40
C GLY A 224 -14.18 -16.29 22.55
N ASP A 225 -15.41 -16.10 23.03
CA ASP A 225 -16.52 -15.41 22.35
C ASP A 225 -16.28 -13.92 22.05
N THR A 226 -15.34 -13.29 22.77
CA THR A 226 -14.90 -11.91 22.50
C THR A 226 -14.03 -11.76 21.24
N LEU A 227 -13.67 -12.86 20.59
CA LEU A 227 -13.04 -12.87 19.28
C LEU A 227 -13.78 -13.83 18.34
N VAL A 228 -14.43 -13.26 17.32
CA VAL A 228 -15.11 -14.02 16.27
C VAL A 228 -14.09 -14.40 15.21
N THR A 229 -14.04 -15.67 14.85
CA THR A 229 -13.14 -16.20 13.82
C THR A 229 -13.92 -17.13 12.92
N GLY A 230 -13.73 -17.08 11.61
CA GLY A 230 -14.41 -18.00 10.71
C GLY A 230 -14.07 -17.79 9.24
N PHE A 231 -14.51 -18.73 8.41
CA PHE A 231 -14.27 -18.70 6.98
C PHE A 231 -15.47 -18.10 6.24
N ALA A 232 -15.19 -17.34 5.19
CA ALA A 232 -16.20 -16.80 4.30
C ALA A 232 -15.66 -16.67 2.88
N ARG A 233 -16.48 -16.10 1.99
CA ARG A 233 -16.03 -15.58 0.69
C ARG A 233 -16.36 -14.10 0.58
N LEU A 234 -15.50 -13.35 -0.11
CA LEU A 234 -15.66 -11.93 -0.36
C LEU A 234 -15.32 -11.67 -1.83
N TYR A 235 -16.31 -11.25 -2.64
CA TYR A 235 -16.18 -11.14 -4.10
C TYR A 235 -15.62 -12.41 -4.74
N GLY A 236 -16.08 -13.56 -4.27
CA GLY A 236 -15.67 -14.86 -4.74
C GLY A 236 -14.32 -15.35 -4.20
N TYR A 237 -13.53 -14.55 -3.47
CA TYR A 237 -12.26 -14.98 -2.87
C TYR A 237 -12.48 -15.60 -1.48
N PRO A 238 -11.83 -16.72 -1.13
CA PRO A 238 -11.89 -17.26 0.22
C PRO A 238 -11.16 -16.33 1.19
N VAL A 239 -11.74 -16.09 2.35
CA VAL A 239 -11.17 -15.24 3.39
C VAL A 239 -11.34 -15.86 4.77
N GLY A 240 -10.34 -15.68 5.62
CA GLY A 240 -10.42 -15.94 7.05
C GLY A 240 -10.64 -14.62 7.78
N ILE A 241 -11.77 -14.48 8.45
CA ILE A 241 -12.12 -13.25 9.16
C ILE A 241 -11.83 -13.40 10.64
N ILE A 242 -11.24 -12.37 11.24
CA ILE A 242 -10.95 -12.25 12.67
C ILE A 242 -11.53 -10.90 13.15
N GLY A 243 -12.63 -10.93 13.89
CA GLY A 243 -13.34 -9.72 14.35
C GLY A 243 -13.43 -9.63 15.86
N ASN A 244 -13.15 -8.46 16.42
CA ASN A 244 -13.34 -8.23 17.85
C ASN A 244 -14.82 -8.13 18.20
N ASN A 245 -15.20 -8.78 19.30
CA ASN A 245 -16.55 -8.77 19.87
C ASN A 245 -16.52 -8.46 21.38
N GLY A 246 -15.46 -7.78 21.84
CA GLY A 246 -15.21 -7.49 23.25
C GLY A 246 -13.71 -7.40 23.58
N VAL A 247 -13.41 -7.44 24.88
CA VAL A 247 -12.03 -7.46 25.42
C VAL A 247 -11.35 -8.80 25.14
N LEU A 248 -10.06 -8.81 24.82
CA LEU A 248 -9.33 -10.05 24.55
C LEU A 248 -8.92 -10.77 25.83
N PHE A 249 -9.29 -12.04 25.94
CA PHE A 249 -8.84 -12.97 26.97
C PHE A 249 -7.76 -13.93 26.43
N ALA A 250 -7.18 -14.77 27.30
CA ALA A 250 -6.21 -15.78 26.91
C ALA A 250 -6.80 -16.77 25.89
N GLU A 251 -8.05 -17.17 26.08
CA GLU A 251 -8.84 -18.03 25.21
C GLU A 251 -9.02 -17.41 23.82
N SER A 252 -9.36 -16.11 23.78
CA SER A 252 -9.50 -15.34 22.53
C SER A 252 -8.20 -15.34 21.75
N ALA A 253 -7.06 -15.11 22.42
CA ALA A 253 -5.75 -15.13 21.80
C ALA A 253 -5.34 -16.52 21.28
N LEU A 254 -5.61 -17.58 22.06
CA LEU A 254 -5.37 -18.96 21.62
C LEU A 254 -6.25 -19.36 20.43
N LYS A 255 -7.52 -18.96 20.42
CA LYS A 255 -8.43 -19.14 19.29
C LYS A 255 -7.90 -18.45 18.04
N GLY A 256 -7.57 -17.17 18.13
CA GLY A 256 -7.00 -16.40 17.03
C GLY A 256 -5.70 -17.00 16.49
N THR A 257 -4.79 -17.39 17.39
CA THR A 257 -3.53 -18.06 17.01
C THR A 257 -3.77 -19.31 16.16
N HIS A 258 -4.62 -20.22 16.62
CA HIS A 258 -4.92 -21.45 15.90
C HIS A 258 -5.61 -21.15 14.56
N PHE A 259 -6.56 -20.21 14.53
CA PHE A 259 -7.25 -19.86 13.30
C PHE A 259 -6.31 -19.26 12.24
N ILE A 260 -5.36 -18.41 12.64
CA ILE A 260 -4.33 -17.86 11.75
C ILE A 260 -3.47 -18.99 11.17
N GLN A 261 -3.05 -19.96 11.98
CA GLN A 261 -2.27 -21.11 11.51
C GLN A 261 -3.02 -21.92 10.45
N LEU A 262 -4.32 -22.17 10.65
CA LEU A 262 -5.17 -22.84 9.65
C LEU A 262 -5.26 -22.05 8.35
N CYS A 263 -5.46 -20.72 8.42
CA CYS A 263 -5.50 -19.87 7.24
C CYS A 263 -4.17 -19.89 6.48
N CYS A 264 -3.03 -19.82 7.20
CA CYS A 264 -1.70 -19.89 6.59
C CYS A 264 -1.47 -21.24 5.90
N GLN A 265 -1.79 -22.35 6.57
CA GLN A 265 -1.65 -23.70 6.00
C GLN A 265 -2.48 -23.87 4.72
N ARG A 266 -3.69 -23.28 4.69
CA ARG A 266 -4.63 -23.36 3.57
C ARG A 266 -4.44 -22.25 2.52
N LYS A 267 -3.45 -21.36 2.71
CA LYS A 267 -3.18 -20.19 1.86
C LYS A 267 -4.40 -19.25 1.72
N ILE A 268 -5.18 -19.09 2.78
CA ILE A 268 -6.37 -18.24 2.82
C ILE A 268 -5.98 -16.84 3.33
N PRO A 269 -6.26 -15.75 2.57
CA PRO A 269 -6.09 -14.38 3.04
C PRO A 269 -6.85 -14.08 4.34
N LEU A 270 -6.26 -13.23 5.18
CA LEU A 270 -6.84 -12.84 6.46
C LEU A 270 -7.43 -11.43 6.41
N ILE A 271 -8.61 -11.24 7.00
CA ILE A 271 -9.24 -9.95 7.23
C ILE A 271 -9.42 -9.74 8.73
N PHE A 272 -8.83 -8.68 9.26
CA PHE A 272 -8.96 -8.27 10.66
C PHE A 272 -9.94 -7.11 10.77
N LEU A 273 -11.00 -7.29 11.57
CA LEU A 273 -11.98 -6.26 11.90
C LEU A 273 -11.70 -5.75 13.31
N GLN A 274 -11.00 -4.62 13.41
CA GLN A 274 -10.58 -4.05 14.69
C GLN A 274 -11.69 -3.24 15.34
N ASN A 275 -12.10 -3.68 16.53
CA ASN A 275 -12.85 -2.89 17.49
C ASN A 275 -12.41 -3.31 18.90
N ILE A 276 -11.20 -2.90 19.27
CA ILE A 276 -10.49 -3.40 20.45
C ILE A 276 -10.11 -2.30 21.42
N THR A 277 -10.46 -2.51 22.69
CA THR A 277 -10.09 -1.66 23.83
C THR A 277 -8.85 -2.16 24.57
N GLY A 278 -8.49 -3.44 24.42
CA GLY A 278 -7.27 -4.04 24.98
C GLY A 278 -7.44 -5.50 25.38
N PHE A 279 -6.44 -6.01 26.10
CA PHE A 279 -6.50 -7.30 26.78
C PHE A 279 -7.11 -7.15 28.17
N MET A 280 -7.65 -8.23 28.72
CA MET A 280 -8.12 -8.26 30.11
C MET A 280 -6.95 -7.96 31.07
N VAL A 281 -7.23 -7.21 32.13
CA VAL A 281 -6.23 -6.85 33.15
C VAL A 281 -6.63 -7.43 34.51
N GLY A 282 -5.66 -7.76 35.34
CA GLY A 282 -5.89 -8.25 36.70
C GLY A 282 -4.91 -9.34 37.11
N ARG A 283 -4.78 -9.56 38.42
CA ARG A 283 -3.85 -10.55 39.00
C ARG A 283 -4.07 -11.95 38.44
N ASP A 284 -5.32 -12.37 38.32
CA ASP A 284 -5.65 -13.71 37.85
C ASP A 284 -5.39 -13.87 36.34
N ALA A 285 -5.64 -12.82 35.55
CA ALA A 285 -5.30 -12.81 34.12
C ALA A 285 -3.78 -12.94 33.90
N GLU A 286 -3.00 -12.20 34.69
CA GLU A 286 -1.53 -12.28 34.63
C GLU A 286 -1.01 -13.64 35.12
N ALA A 287 -1.53 -14.16 36.23
CA ALA A 287 -1.16 -15.49 36.74
C ALA A 287 -1.55 -16.62 35.77
N GLY A 288 -2.69 -16.48 35.08
CA GLY A 288 -3.12 -17.36 33.99
C GLY A 288 -2.24 -17.24 32.73
N GLY A 289 -1.35 -16.24 32.67
CA GLY A 289 -0.40 -16.03 31.60
C GLY A 289 -1.00 -15.35 30.37
N ILE A 290 -1.90 -14.38 30.54
CA ILE A 290 -2.47 -13.63 29.43
C ILE A 290 -1.39 -13.03 28.51
N ALA A 291 -0.27 -12.58 29.06
CA ALA A 291 0.88 -12.11 28.29
C ALA A 291 1.43 -13.18 27.33
N LYS A 292 1.71 -14.41 27.81
CA LYS A 292 2.21 -15.51 26.96
C LYS A 292 1.18 -16.00 25.96
N HIS A 293 -0.12 -15.81 26.21
CA HIS A 293 -1.19 -16.19 25.29
C HIS A 293 -1.39 -15.12 24.21
N GLY A 294 -1.40 -13.84 24.57
CA GLY A 294 -1.37 -12.71 23.64
C GLY A 294 -0.13 -12.75 22.73
N ALA A 295 1.04 -13.06 23.29
CA ALA A 295 2.28 -13.19 22.51
C ALA A 295 2.19 -14.26 21.41
N LYS A 296 1.49 -15.38 21.64
CA LYS A 296 1.26 -16.39 20.59
C LYS A 296 0.48 -15.82 19.41
N MET A 297 -0.54 -15.02 19.68
CA MET A 297 -1.36 -14.40 18.64
C MET A 297 -0.55 -13.37 17.86
N VAL A 298 0.19 -12.50 18.55
CA VAL A 298 1.07 -11.51 17.92
C VAL A 298 2.13 -12.19 17.04
N ASN A 299 2.74 -13.27 17.52
CA ASN A 299 3.69 -14.05 16.74
C ASN A 299 3.04 -14.65 15.49
N ALA A 300 1.84 -15.23 15.62
CA ALA A 300 1.10 -15.76 14.47
C ALA A 300 0.76 -14.68 13.43
N VAL A 301 0.34 -13.49 13.87
CA VAL A 301 0.05 -12.34 12.98
C VAL A 301 1.31 -11.87 12.23
N ALA A 302 2.43 -11.74 12.96
CA ALA A 302 3.70 -11.30 12.40
C ALA A 302 4.22 -12.28 11.34
N CYS A 303 4.19 -13.58 11.64
CA CYS A 303 4.74 -14.63 10.78
C CYS A 303 3.76 -15.12 9.69
N ALA A 304 2.48 -14.71 9.72
CA ALA A 304 1.51 -15.10 8.71
C ALA A 304 1.91 -14.59 7.31
N ASN A 305 2.16 -15.53 6.40
CA ASN A 305 2.63 -15.30 5.03
C ASN A 305 1.53 -15.35 3.97
N VAL A 306 0.28 -15.21 4.39
CA VAL A 306 -0.88 -14.95 3.53
C VAL A 306 -1.16 -13.44 3.45
N PRO A 307 -1.83 -12.95 2.39
CA PRO A 307 -2.27 -11.54 2.36
C PRO A 307 -3.11 -11.20 3.59
N LYS A 308 -2.84 -10.04 4.20
CA LYS A 308 -3.54 -9.55 5.39
C LYS A 308 -4.15 -8.19 5.12
N LEU A 309 -5.44 -8.04 5.40
CA LEU A 309 -6.17 -6.78 5.35
C LEU A 309 -6.70 -6.45 6.74
N THR A 310 -6.66 -5.17 7.10
CA THR A 310 -7.12 -4.69 8.40
C THR A 310 -8.08 -3.54 8.19
N LEU A 311 -9.28 -3.64 8.75
CA LEU A 311 -10.27 -2.59 8.80
C LEU A 311 -10.52 -2.21 10.26
N ILE A 312 -10.35 -0.93 10.58
CA ILE A 312 -10.71 -0.40 11.91
C ILE A 312 -12.18 0.02 11.84
N ILE A 313 -13.03 -0.74 12.54
CA ILE A 313 -14.49 -0.53 12.60
C ILE A 313 -14.93 0.02 13.96
N GLY A 314 -14.00 0.28 14.88
CA GLY A 314 -14.25 0.88 16.18
C GLY A 314 -12.93 1.29 16.86
N GLY A 315 -12.72 0.83 18.09
CA GLY A 315 -11.49 1.11 18.84
C GLY A 315 -10.25 0.40 18.29
N SER A 316 -9.08 1.02 18.47
CA SER A 316 -7.77 0.39 18.19
C SER A 316 -6.76 0.89 19.23
N TYR A 317 -6.72 0.23 20.38
CA TYR A 317 -5.93 0.68 21.54
C TYR A 317 -4.93 -0.37 22.03
N GLY A 318 -3.76 0.11 22.47
CA GLY A 318 -2.74 -0.66 23.18
C GLY A 318 -2.30 -1.95 22.47
N ALA A 319 -2.03 -2.99 23.26
CA ALA A 319 -1.58 -4.29 22.75
C ALA A 319 -2.62 -4.99 21.85
N GLY A 320 -3.89 -4.61 21.94
CA GLY A 320 -4.95 -5.10 21.04
C GLY A 320 -4.67 -4.77 19.57
N ASN A 321 -4.09 -3.60 19.29
CA ASN A 321 -3.68 -3.23 17.93
C ASN A 321 -2.67 -4.22 17.34
N TYR A 322 -1.74 -4.71 18.15
CA TYR A 322 -0.68 -5.63 17.72
C TYR A 322 -1.26 -7.01 17.41
N GLY A 323 -2.08 -7.54 18.32
CA GLY A 323 -2.74 -8.84 18.14
C GLY A 323 -3.72 -8.88 16.96
N MET A 324 -4.25 -7.72 16.54
CA MET A 324 -5.22 -7.62 15.44
C MET A 324 -4.63 -7.09 14.12
N CYS A 325 -3.32 -7.27 13.89
CA CYS A 325 -2.66 -6.89 12.64
C CYS A 325 -2.67 -5.37 12.35
N GLY A 326 -2.27 -4.57 13.32
CA GLY A 326 -2.07 -3.13 13.18
C GLY A 326 -0.97 -2.74 12.18
N ARG A 327 -0.70 -1.43 12.06
CA ARG A 327 0.14 -0.85 10.99
C ARG A 327 1.58 -1.40 10.92
N ALA A 328 2.11 -1.92 12.03
CA ALA A 328 3.44 -2.51 12.14
C ALA A 328 3.53 -3.94 11.61
N TYR A 329 2.40 -4.65 11.42
CA TYR A 329 2.35 -6.09 11.12
C TYR A 329 2.01 -6.38 9.65
N ARG A 330 2.77 -5.75 8.74
CA ARG A 330 2.45 -5.78 7.32
C ARG A 330 2.72 -7.14 6.69
N TYR A 331 1.98 -7.45 5.64
CA TYR A 331 2.33 -8.55 4.75
C TYR A 331 3.54 -8.15 3.90
N ASP A 332 4.62 -8.92 3.98
CA ASP A 332 5.81 -8.71 3.17
C ASP A 332 6.05 -9.93 2.27
N ASN A 333 5.79 -9.77 0.97
CA ASN A 333 5.91 -10.83 -0.02
C ASN A 333 7.34 -10.95 -0.60
N ARG A 334 8.33 -10.21 -0.07
CA ARG A 334 9.68 -10.16 -0.62
C ARG A 334 10.43 -11.51 -0.61
N TYR A 335 10.02 -12.47 0.21
CA TYR A 335 10.74 -13.74 0.41
C TYR A 335 9.98 -14.98 -0.09
N HIS A 336 8.83 -14.82 -0.78
CA HIS A 336 7.92 -15.93 -1.09
C HIS A 336 7.50 -16.02 -2.56
N ARG A 337 8.44 -15.76 -3.47
CA ARG A 337 8.31 -16.14 -4.88
C ARG A 337 8.93 -17.51 -5.11
#